data_AF-A0A7X0VSY9-F1
#
_entry.id   AF-A0A7X0VSY9-F1
#
_cell.length_a   1.000
_cell.length_b   1.000
_cell.length_c   1.000
_cell.angle_alpha   90.00
_cell.angle_beta   90.00
_cell.angle_gamma   90.00
#
_symmetry.space_group_name_H-M   'P 1'
#
loop_
_entity.id
_entity.type
_entity.pdbx_description
1 polymer ?
#
loop_
_entity_poly.entity_id
_entity_poly.type
_entity_poly.pdbx_seq_one_letter_code
_entity_poly.pdbx_strand_id
1 'polypeptide(L)' 'MFHTLTSFRIEEDLTQKEMATRIGTTLTFYSKIEMGLRNPSYNFLSKFKESFPKSSIDLIFFKTNNHL' A
#
# COMPACT_ATOMS: atom_id res chain seq x y z
N MET A 1 -10.56 0.70 -10.06
CA MET A 1 -10.39 -0.56 -9.31
C MET A 1 -8.92 -0.65 -8.98
N PHE A 2 -8.55 -0.55 -7.70
CA PHE A 2 -7.14 -0.55 -7.29
C PHE A 2 -6.57 -1.96 -7.44
N HIS A 3 -5.53 -2.13 -8.25
CA HIS A 3 -4.86 -3.43 -8.42
C HIS A 3 -3.47 -3.47 -7.77
N THR A 4 -2.93 -2.32 -7.33
CA THR A 4 -1.62 -2.21 -6.68
C THR A 4 -1.58 -1.03 -5.71
N LEU A 5 -0.61 -1.05 -4.79
CA LEU A 5 -0.31 0.07 -3.90
C LEU A 5 0.04 1.35 -4.67
N THR A 6 0.75 1.24 -5.80
CA THR A 6 1.12 2.38 -6.65
C THR A 6 -0.11 3.06 -7.25
N SER A 7 -1.06 2.29 -7.78
CA SER A 7 -2.31 2.84 -8.32
C SER A 7 -3.10 3.56 -7.23
N PHE A 8 -3.20 2.95 -6.04
CA PHE A 8 -3.87 3.58 -4.89
C PHE A 8 -3.25 4.94 -4.52
N ARG A 9 -1.91 5.01 -4.44
CA ARG A 9 -1.22 6.27 -4.14
C ARG A 9 -1.47 7.35 -5.20
N ILE A 10 -1.44 6.98 -6.48
CA ILE A 10 -1.63 7.94 -7.58
C ILE A 10 -3.06 8.51 -7.56
N GLU A 11 -4.06 7.69 -7.26
CA GLU A 11 -5.45 8.14 -7.12
C GLU A 11 -5.67 9.06 -5.90
N GLU A 12 -4.87 8.91 -4.85
CA GLU A 12 -4.84 9.84 -3.71
C GLU A 12 -4.07 11.15 -4.01
N ASP A 13 -3.50 11.30 -5.21
CA ASP A 13 -2.67 12.45 -5.64
C ASP A 13 -1.46 12.72 -4.71
N LEU A 14 -0.80 11.65 -4.27
CA LEU A 14 0.35 11.74 -3.35
C LEU A 14 1.65 11.30 -4.01
N THR A 15 2.75 11.98 -3.68
CA THR A 15 4.10 11.46 -3.91
C THR A 15 4.40 10.28 -2.99
N GLN A 16 5.40 9.47 -3.32
CA GLN A 16 5.84 8.36 -2.44
C GLN A 16 6.23 8.86 -1.04
N LYS A 17 6.78 10.07 -0.94
CA LYS A 17 7.22 10.67 0.34
C LYS A 17 6.02 11.08 1.20
N GLU A 18 5.03 11.74 0.61
CA GLU A 18 3.80 12.12 1.32
C GLU A 18 3.02 10.90 1.77
N MET A 19 2.91 9.88 0.91
CA MET A 19 2.24 8.63 1.23
C MET A 19 2.94 7.88 2.38
N ALA A 20 4.27 7.76 2.32
CA ALA A 20 5.06 7.17 3.41
C ALA A 20 4.85 7.93 4.72
N THR A 21 4.81 9.26 4.67
CA THR A 21 4.57 10.12 5.83
C THR A 21 3.17 9.90 6.39
N ARG A 22 2.15 9.85 5.53
CA ARG A 22 0.73 9.62 5.91
C ARG A 22 0.50 8.24 6.53
N ILE A 23 1.23 7.22 6.10
CA ILE A 23 1.20 5.86 6.68
C ILE A 23 2.07 5.78 7.95
N GLY A 24 2.99 6.73 8.17
CA GLY A 24 3.94 6.66 9.29
C GLY A 24 5.03 5.61 9.07
N THR A 25 5.60 5.57 7.86
CA THR A 25 6.76 4.76 7.48
C THR A 25 7.84 5.59 6.78
N THR A 26 8.98 4.98 6.46
CA THR A 26 10.05 5.65 5.72
C THR A 26 9.81 5.58 4.21
N LEU A 27 10.24 6.61 3.47
CA LEU A 27 10.19 6.64 2.01
C LEU A 27 10.84 5.39 1.40
N THR A 28 12.06 5.05 1.83
CA THR A 28 12.81 3.91 1.30
C THR A 28 12.07 2.58 1.48
N PHE A 29 11.40 2.39 2.62
CA PHE A 29 10.61 1.18 2.85
C PHE A 29 9.36 1.15 1.98
N TYR A 30 8.63 2.27 1.92
CA TYR A 30 7.46 2.42 1.07
C TYR A 30 7.78 2.16 -0.42
N SER A 31 8.83 2.78 -0.97
CA SER A 31 9.24 2.59 -2.36
C SER A 31 9.60 1.14 -2.67
N LYS A 32 10.26 0.43 -1.75
CA LYS A 32 10.58 -1.00 -1.92
C LYS A 32 9.33 -1.88 -1.99
N ILE A 33 8.24 -1.50 -1.32
CA ILE A 33 6.95 -2.21 -1.42
C ILE A 33 6.32 -1.96 -2.79
N GLU A 34 6.24 -0.71 -3.24
CA GLU A 34 5.71 -0.38 -4.58
C GLU A 34 6.50 -1.08 -5.71
N MET A 35 7.81 -1.21 -5.56
CA MET A 35 8.68 -1.90 -6.52
C MET A 35 8.61 -3.44 -6.42
N GLY A 36 7.89 -4.00 -5.44
CA GLY A 36 7.84 -5.44 -5.19
C GLY A 36 9.14 -6.04 -4.62
N LEU A 37 10.11 -5.21 -4.22
CA LEU A 37 11.39 -5.63 -3.62
C LEU A 37 11.24 -6.08 -2.16
N ARG A 38 10.14 -5.66 -1.50
CA ARG A 38 9.80 -6.05 -0.14
C ARG A 38 8.30 -6.29 -0.03
N ASN A 39 7.93 -7.36 0.68
CA ASN A 39 6.55 -7.55 1.09
C ASN A 39 6.21 -6.59 2.24
N PRO A 40 4.98 -6.08 2.30
CA PRO A 40 4.52 -5.30 3.45
C PRO A 40 4.51 -6.18 4.70
N SER A 41 4.98 -5.64 5.83
CA SER A 41 4.87 -6.31 7.12
C SER A 41 3.46 -6.12 7.70
N TYR A 42 3.09 -6.94 8.69
CA TYR A 42 1.83 -6.76 9.43
C TYR A 42 1.69 -5.33 9.98
N ASN A 43 2.75 -4.79 10.59
CA ASN A 43 2.76 -3.41 11.09
C ASN A 43 2.51 -2.37 9.99
N PHE A 44 3.04 -2.58 8.78
CA PHE A 44 2.74 -1.70 7.66
C PHE A 44 1.27 -1.77 7.25
N LEU A 45 0.69 -2.98 7.18
CA LEU A 45 -0.72 -3.17 6.84
C LEU A 45 -1.66 -2.57 7.90
N SER A 46 -1.33 -2.72 9.19
CA SER A 46 -2.10 -2.11 10.29
C SER A 46 -2.11 -0.58 10.17
N LYS A 47 -0.93 0.02 10.01
CA LYS A 47 -0.79 1.47 9.80
C LYS A 47 -1.51 1.95 8.54
N PHE A 48 -1.41 1.19 7.45
CA PHE A 48 -2.14 1.50 6.22
C PHE A 48 -3.66 1.52 6.48
N LYS A 49 -4.19 0.53 7.20
CA LYS A 49 -5.62 0.46 7.57
C LYS A 49 -6.05 1.63 8.43
N GLU A 50 -5.20 2.04 9.37
CA GLU A 50 -5.44 3.20 10.24
C GLU A 50 -5.48 4.50 9.44
N SER A 51 -4.55 4.69 8.50
CA SER A 51 -4.49 5.88 7.63
C SER A 51 -5.59 5.91 6.58
N PHE A 52 -6.08 4.74 6.14
CA PHE A 52 -7.05 4.59 5.05
C PHE A 52 -8.14 3.55 5.40
N PRO A 53 -9.02 3.85 6.37
CA PRO A 53 -9.98 2.86 6.90
C PRO A 53 -11.06 2.43 5.90
N LYS A 54 -11.25 3.20 4.81
CA LYS A 54 -12.20 2.87 3.74
C LYS A 54 -11.58 2.03 2.61
N SER A 55 -10.27 1.89 2.60
CA SER A 55 -9.55 1.16 1.55
C SER A 55 -9.50 -0.33 1.87
N SER A 56 -9.66 -1.17 0.85
CA SER A 56 -9.57 -2.63 1.02
C SER A 56 -8.12 -3.08 0.93
N ILE A 57 -7.61 -3.67 2.03
CA ILE A 57 -6.28 -4.29 2.04
C ILE A 57 -6.23 -5.46 1.06
N ASP A 58 -7.30 -6.26 1.00
CA ASP A 58 -7.39 -7.42 0.12
C ASP A 58 -7.20 -7.04 -1.34
N LEU A 59 -7.90 -6.01 -1.81
CA LEU A 59 -7.77 -5.55 -3.20
C LEU A 59 -6.37 -5.01 -3.54
N ILE A 60 -5.68 -4.39 -2.57
CA ILE A 60 -4.41 -3.68 -2.81
C ILE A 60 -3.20 -4.60 -2.66
N PHE A 61 -3.23 -5.51 -1.68
CA PHE A 61 -2.05 -6.28 -1.25
C PHE A 61 -2.15 -7.78 -1.50
N PHE A 62 -3.35 -8.31 -1.72
CA PHE A 62 -3.55 -9.73 -1.95
C PHE A 62 -4.04 -9.94 -3.39
N LYS A 63 -3.30 -10.71 -4.17
CA LYS A 63 -3.85 -11.20 -5.44
C LYS A 63 -5.01 -12.12 -5.11
N THR A 64 -6.18 -11.85 -5.69
CA THR A 64 -7.27 -12.84 -5.69
C THR A 64 -6.75 -14.04 -6.46
N ASN A 65 -6.35 -15.09 -5.76
CA ASN A 65 -6.08 -16.37 -6.39
C ASN A 65 -7.42 -16.96 -6.83
N ASN A 66 -7.84 -16.70 -8.07
CA ASN A 66 -8.82 -17.53 -8.74
C ASN A 66 -8.14 -18.89 -9.04
N HIS A 67 -7.96 -19.71 -8.02
CA HIS A 67 -7.77 -21.15 -8.21
C HIS A 67 -9.14 -21.71 -8.60
N LEU A 68 -9.40 -21.77 -9.91
CA LEU A 68 -10.29 -22.75 -10.52
C LEU A 68 -9.54 -24.08 -10.62
#